data_AF-A0A8X6S8E0-F1
#
_entry.id   AF-A0A8X6S8E0-F1
#
_cell.length_a   1.000
_cell.length_b   1.000
_cell.length_c   1.000
_cell.angle_alpha   90.00
_cell.angle_beta   90.00
_cell.angle_gamma   90.00
#
_symmetry.space_group_name_H-M   'P 1'
#
loop_
_entity.id
_entity.type
_entity.pdbx_description
1 polymer ?
#
loop_
_entity_poly.entity_id
_entity_poly.type
_entity_poly.pdbx_seq_one_letter_code
_entity_poly.pdbx_strand_id
1 'polypeptide(L)'
;MPLRRFRRQYDQLWQFERGRIIEMMEAGWSARPVARQLRRSDCVVRRCWNQWIVEISFTRRPGSGCPRQTSRREDRYIVRNARVRPTASSAAIQAQVAP
;
A
#
# COMPACT_ATOMS: atom_id res chain seq x y z
N MET A 1 20.30 12.28 -19.22
CA MET A 1 19.22 13.11 -18.63
C MET A 1 18.40 12.24 -17.69
N PRO A 2 18.17 12.61 -16.42
CA PRO A 2 17.35 11.79 -15.54
C PRO A 2 15.88 12.01 -15.90
N LEU A 3 15.18 10.92 -16.26
CA LEU A 3 13.73 10.95 -16.47
C LEU A 3 13.08 11.32 -15.13
N ARG A 4 12.60 12.57 -15.03
CA ARG A 4 11.80 13.04 -13.90
C ARG A 4 10.54 12.18 -13.86
N ARG A 5 10.55 11.10 -13.06
CA ARG A 5 9.37 10.25 -12.87
C ARG A 5 8.30 11.13 -12.26
N PHE A 6 7.36 11.59 -13.08
CA PHE A 6 6.11 12.16 -12.61
C PHE A 6 5.41 11.02 -11.86
N ARG A 7 5.55 11.00 -10.53
CA ARG A 7 4.75 10.11 -9.70
C ARG A 7 3.31 10.54 -9.96
N ARG A 8 2.56 9.75 -10.74
CA ARG A 8 1.12 9.95 -10.87
C ARG A 8 0.57 9.94 -9.44
N GLN A 9 0.03 11.07 -9.01
CA GLN A 9 -0.72 11.13 -7.78
C GLN A 9 -1.98 10.30 -8.03
N TYR A 10 -2.02 9.10 -7.45
CA TYR A 10 -3.21 8.27 -7.54
C TYR A 10 -4.21 8.79 -6.53
N ASP A 11 -5.24 9.48 -7.01
CA ASP A 11 -6.38 9.85 -6.19
C ASP A 11 -6.99 8.57 -5.62
N GLN A 12 -6.84 8.39 -4.32
CA GLN A 12 -7.40 7.24 -3.63
C GLN A 12 -8.92 7.34 -3.67
N LEU A 13 -9.58 6.18 -3.77
CA LEU A 13 -11.02 6.09 -3.61
C LEU A 13 -11.35 6.18 -2.12
N TRP A 14 -12.13 7.19 -1.73
CA TRP A 14 -12.46 7.42 -0.33
C TRP A 14 -13.42 6.34 0.18
N GLN A 15 -13.40 6.02 1.48
CA GLN A 15 -14.29 5.00 2.04
C GLN A 15 -15.77 5.30 1.75
N PHE A 16 -16.14 6.57 1.79
CA PHE A 16 -17.48 7.01 1.44
C PHE A 16 -17.85 6.76 -0.03
N GLU A 17 -16.92 6.99 -0.96
CA GLU A 17 -17.13 6.65 -2.38
C GLU A 17 -17.26 5.13 -2.59
N ARG A 18 -16.53 4.33 -1.82
CA ARG A 18 -16.67 2.86 -1.84
C ARG A 18 -18.04 2.40 -1.38
N GLY A 19 -18.56 2.98 -0.29
CA GLY A 19 -19.92 2.72 0.18
C GLY A 19 -20.96 3.04 -0.89
N ARG A 20 -20.88 4.22 -1.52
CA ARG A 20 -21.77 4.60 -2.63
C ARG A 20 -21.70 3.65 -3.82
N ILE A 21 -20.52 3.15 -4.17
CA ILE A 21 -20.37 2.14 -5.23
C ILE A 21 -21.14 0.87 -4.87
N ILE A 22 -20.98 0.39 -3.64
CA ILE A 22 -21.63 -0.84 -3.18
C ILE A 22 -23.14 -0.66 -3.16
N GLU A 23 -23.64 0.41 -2.54
CA GLU A 23 -25.07 0.72 -2.49
C GLU A 23 -25.70 0.77 -3.89
N MET A 24 -25.07 1.45 -4.85
CA MET A 24 -25.59 1.54 -6.22
C MET A 24 -25.55 0.18 -6.95
N MET A 25 -24.48 -0.58 -6.77
CA MET A 25 -24.33 -1.90 -7.40
C MET A 25 -25.31 -2.93 -6.79
N GLU A 26 -25.57 -2.87 -5.48
CA GLU A 26 -26.61 -3.66 -4.80
C GLU A 26 -28.02 -3.28 -5.26
N ALA A 27 -28.25 -2.00 -5.56
CA ALA A 27 -29.48 -1.52 -6.18
C ALA A 27 -29.64 -1.93 -7.67
N GLY A 28 -28.78 -2.81 -8.19
CA GLY A 28 -28.87 -3.37 -9.54
C GLY A 28 -28.27 -2.48 -10.64
N TRP A 29 -27.55 -1.42 -10.28
CA TRP A 29 -26.91 -0.58 -11.28
C TRP A 29 -25.72 -1.31 -11.92
N SER A 30 -25.51 -1.06 -13.21
CA SER A 30 -24.30 -1.54 -13.88
C SER A 30 -23.11 -0.61 -13.57
N ALA A 31 -21.89 -1.16 -13.65
CA ALA A 31 -20.67 -0.45 -13.26
C ALA A 31 -20.41 0.84 -14.07
N ARG A 32 -20.84 0.90 -15.34
CA ARG A 32 -20.60 2.05 -16.22
C ARG A 32 -21.38 3.31 -15.79
N PRO A 33 -22.71 3.26 -15.56
CA PRO A 33 -23.47 4.33 -14.92
C PRO A 33 -22.89 4.80 -13.59
N VAL A 34 -22.51 3.87 -12.71
CA VAL A 34 -21.91 4.18 -11.40
C VAL A 34 -20.59 4.94 -11.57
N ALA A 35 -19.73 4.47 -12.48
CA ALA A 35 -18.47 5.13 -12.80
C ALA A 35 -18.66 6.57 -13.32
N ARG A 36 -19.64 6.78 -14.21
CA ARG A 36 -20.01 8.10 -14.71
C ARG A 36 -20.51 9.02 -13.59
N GLN A 37 -21.37 8.51 -12.72
CA GLN A 37 -21.95 9.27 -11.60
C GLN A 37 -20.86 9.71 -10.61
N LEU A 38 -19.89 8.85 -10.32
CA LEU A 38 -18.82 9.12 -9.36
C LEU A 38 -17.57 9.75 -10.00
N ARG A 39 -17.59 10.02 -11.32
CA ARG A 39 -16.42 10.50 -12.09
C ARG A 39 -15.17 9.63 -11.87
N ARG A 40 -15.37 8.32 -11.73
CA ARG A 40 -14.30 7.32 -11.59
C ARG A 40 -14.28 6.44 -12.84
N SER A 41 -13.23 5.65 -12.99
CA SER A 41 -13.17 4.66 -14.07
C SER A 41 -14.01 3.43 -13.77
N ASP A 42 -14.57 2.80 -14.80
CA ASP A 42 -15.33 1.54 -14.71
C ASP A 42 -14.51 0.43 -14.03
N CYS A 43 -13.18 0.41 -14.24
CA CYS A 43 -12.28 -0.56 -13.61
C CYS A 43 -12.17 -0.37 -12.09
N VAL A 44 -12.26 0.86 -11.58
CA VAL A 44 -12.23 1.13 -10.14
C VAL A 44 -13.53 0.65 -9.49
N VAL A 45 -14.67 0.90 -10.14
CA VAL A 45 -15.99 0.42 -9.69
C VAL A 45 -16.03 -1.10 -9.62
N ARG A 46 -15.63 -1.79 -10.70
CA ARG A 46 -15.58 -3.26 -10.72
C ARG A 46 -14.62 -3.84 -9.69
N ARG A 47 -13.44 -3.24 -9.51
CA ARG A 47 -12.47 -3.70 -8.50
C ARG A 47 -13.03 -3.55 -7.09
N CYS A 48 -13.72 -2.45 -6.80
CA CYS A 48 -14.37 -2.22 -5.51
C CYS A 48 -15.48 -3.25 -5.27
N TRP A 49 -16.34 -3.48 -6.27
CA TRP A 49 -17.40 -4.48 -6.21
C TRP A 49 -16.87 -5.90 -5.99
N ASN A 50 -15.84 -6.30 -6.74
CA ASN A 50 -15.24 -7.63 -6.58
C ASN A 50 -14.62 -7.79 -5.19
N GLN A 51 -14.00 -6.74 -4.62
CA GLN A 51 -13.51 -6.77 -3.25
C GLN A 51 -14.67 -7.01 -2.27
N TRP A 52 -15.80 -6.31 -2.45
CA TRP A 52 -16.99 -6.46 -1.62
C TRP A 52 -17.55 -7.90 -1.67
N ILE A 53 -17.71 -8.47 -2.86
CA ILE A 53 -18.24 -9.84 -3.02
C ILE A 53 -17.34 -10.90 -2.35
N VAL A 54 -16.03 -10.71 -2.37
CA VAL A 54 -15.07 -11.69 -1.81
C VAL A 54 -14.89 -11.51 -0.30
N GLU A 55 -14.81 -10.27 0.18
CA GLU A 55 -14.37 -9.96 1.54
C GLU A 55 -15.49 -9.44 2.45
N ILE A 56 -16.65 -9.06 1.89
CA ILE A 56 -17.75 -8.36 2.57
C ILE A 56 -17.22 -7.15 3.35
N SER A 57 -16.23 -6.48 2.76
CA SER A 57 -15.57 -5.32 3.35
C SER A 57 -15.25 -4.29 2.29
N PHE A 58 -15.61 -3.05 2.59
CA PHE A 58 -15.25 -1.88 1.79
C PHE A 58 -14.02 -1.15 2.37
N THR A 59 -13.44 -1.63 3.46
CA THR A 59 -12.24 -1.00 4.03
C THR A 59 -11.03 -1.26 3.13
N ARG A 60 -10.15 -0.26 3.06
CA ARG A 60 -8.91 -0.38 2.31
C ARG A 60 -7.95 -1.28 3.10
N ARG A 61 -7.38 -2.28 2.44
CA ARG A 61 -6.26 -3.05 3.00
C ARG A 61 -5.01 -2.16 3.09
N PRO A 62 -4.36 -2.06 4.27
CA PRO A 62 -3.08 -1.38 4.36
C PRO A 62 -2.08 -2.10 3.45
N GLY A 63 -1.22 -1.33 2.78
CA GLY A 63 -0.13 -1.92 2.03
C GLY A 63 0.85 -2.59 2.97
N SER A 64 1.39 -3.75 2.58
CA SER A 64 2.41 -4.48 3.36
C SER A 64 3.74 -3.73 3.47
N GLY A 65 3.92 -2.66 2.70
CA GLY A 65 5.18 -1.92 2.60
C GLY A 65 6.24 -2.71 1.84
N CYS A 66 7.45 -2.15 1.77
CA CYS A 66 8.60 -2.90 1.27
C CYS A 66 9.01 -3.97 2.29
N PRO A 67 9.39 -5.18 1.84
CA PRO A 67 9.98 -6.18 2.72
C PRO A 67 11.16 -5.60 3.49
N ARG A 68 11.32 -6.00 4.76
CA ARG A 68 12.49 -5.61 5.55
C ARG A 68 13.73 -6.28 4.97
N GLN A 69 14.80 -5.50 4.81
CA GLN A 69 16.10 -6.03 4.41
C GLN A 69 16.81 -6.74 5.56
N THR A 70 16.49 -6.37 6.81
CA THR A 70 17.09 -6.92 8.01
C THR A 70 16.07 -7.70 8.84
N SER A 71 16.53 -8.80 9.44
CA SER A 71 15.75 -9.56 10.42
C SER A 71 15.74 -8.87 11.79
N ARG A 72 14.78 -9.23 12.66
CA ARG A 72 14.73 -8.72 14.05
C ARG A 72 16.00 -9.06 14.85
N ARG A 73 16.73 -10.12 14.47
CA ARG A 73 17.99 -10.51 15.11
C ARG A 73 19.11 -9.57 14.67
N GLU A 74 19.21 -9.31 13.38
CA GLU A 74 20.18 -8.39 12.81
C GLU A 74 19.96 -6.96 13.32
N ASP A 75 18.71 -6.50 13.40
CA ASP A 75 18.40 -5.18 13.95
C ASP A 75 18.91 -5.02 15.39
N ARG A 76 18.69 -6.04 16.24
CA ARG A 76 19.21 -6.04 17.62
C ARG A 76 20.72 -6.06 17.65
N TYR A 77 21.35 -6.79 16.73
CA TYR A 77 22.80 -6.84 16.60
C TYR A 77 23.38 -5.48 16.17
N ILE A 78 22.80 -4.85 15.16
CA ILE A 78 23.17 -3.51 14.68
C ILE A 78 23.07 -2.50 15.82
N VAL A 79 21.95 -2.47 16.55
CA VAL A 79 21.76 -1.54 17.68
C VAL A 79 22.77 -1.79 18.79
N ARG A 80 23.04 -3.06 19.14
CA ARG A 80 24.04 -3.40 20.16
C ARG A 80 25.44 -2.98 19.74
N ASN A 81 25.84 -3.27 18.51
CA ASN A 81 27.16 -2.92 18.00
C ASN A 81 27.37 -1.41 17.92
N ALA A 82 26.36 -0.66 17.47
CA ALA A 82 26.41 0.80 17.45
C ALA A 82 26.57 1.39 18.86
N ARG A 83 25.98 0.75 19.89
CA ARG A 83 26.15 1.19 21.29
C ARG A 83 27.51 0.83 21.88
N VAL A 84 28.03 -0.37 21.59
CA VAL A 84 29.34 -0.81 22.09
C VAL A 84 30.48 -0.09 21.39
N ARG A 85 30.33 0.23 20.10
CA ARG A 85 31.32 0.95 19.28
C ARG A 85 30.67 2.17 18.62
N PRO A 86 30.46 3.28 19.37
CA PRO A 86 29.78 4.48 18.85
C PRO A 86 30.44 5.13 17.63
N THR A 87 31.75 4.93 17.47
CA THR A 87 32.54 5.47 16.36
C THR A 87 32.69 4.51 15.18
N ALA A 88 32.10 3.31 15.24
CA ALA A 88 32.13 2.36 14.14
C ALA A 88 31.31 2.88 12.95
N SER A 89 31.86 2.77 11.74
CA SER A 89 31.13 3.13 10.52
C SER A 89 29.99 2.15 10.23
N SER A 90 28.98 2.60 9.49
CA SER A 90 27.87 1.76 9.05
C SER A 90 28.34 0.53 8.27
N ALA A 91 29.33 0.70 7.40
CA ALA A 91 29.96 -0.40 6.65
C ALA A 91 30.64 -1.43 7.56
N ALA A 92 31.33 -0.97 8.62
CA ALA A 92 31.97 -1.86 9.58
C ALA A 92 30.94 -2.66 10.41
N ILE A 93 29.78 -2.07 10.71
CA ILE A 93 28.68 -2.78 11.38
C ILE A 93 28.02 -3.77 10.41
N GLN A 94 27.78 -3.36 9.16
CA GLN A 94 27.17 -4.20 8.14
C GLN A 94 28.03 -5.42 7.80
N ALA A 95 29.35 -5.29 7.73
CA ALA A 95 30.27 -6.41 7.49
C ALA A 95 30.18 -7.52 8.56
N GLN A 96 29.62 -7.21 9.73
CA GLN A 96 29.45 -8.16 10.83
C GLN A 96 28.03 -8.73 10.91
N VAL A 97 27.09 -8.18 10.13
CA VAL A 97 25.74 -8.72 9.97
C VAL A 97 25.83 -9.80 8.88
N ALA A 98 25.73 -11.07 9.28
CA ALA A 98 25.72 -12.19 8.32
C ALA A 98 24.54 -12.05 7.33
N PRO A 99 24.70 -12.48 6.06
CA PRO A 99 23.58 -12.59 5.13
C PRO A 99 22.55 -13.64 5.57
#